data_AF-A0A958C410-F1
#
_entry.id   AF-A0A958C410-F1
#
_cell.length_a   1.000
_cell.length_b   1.000
_cell.length_c   1.000
_cell.angle_alpha   90.00
_cell.angle_beta   90.00
_cell.angle_gamma   90.00
#
_symmetry.space_group_name_H-M   'P 1'
#
loop_
_entity.id
_entity.type
_entity.pdbx_description
1 polymer ?
#
loop_
_entity_poly.entity_id
_entity_poly.type
_entity_poly.pdbx_seq_one_letter_code
_entity_poly.pdbx_strand_id
1 'polypeptide(L)'
;MPEYLAPGVYIEEVSFRAKSIEGVSTSTAGFVGPARYGPTSGEPELLTSFADFERIYGGLDPLEYGGASVPNYLAHGVRAFFEEGGRRLYVSRVEAGDGVAASTDNQDIDSPPPDQIDITARFPGRAGNMRVTFLPRVSDNLLTSDPVTSTATIKRIQQHDTVLVMDTASPPTAVLYDVVRDGDDLALQQPGGSIDPISSFDPDTQEVRLLTVDVAIERPITRPKRPKERYTLPEVLEGFSFHPNHGNSLTAYFDTAPASRRLALYVPFAIEPATNALDTGAEMAEALLGTDVLEAVVSTSSTAEERQRVYRLDGGTDGTLPGASDYAGDSTT
;
A
#
# COMPACT_ATOMS: atom_id res chain seq x y z
N MET A 1 55.33 -0.76 -23.77
CA MET A 1 56.71 -0.88 -23.28
C MET A 1 57.57 -0.01 -24.19
N PRO A 2 58.35 0.95 -23.68
CA PRO A 2 59.19 1.80 -24.54
C PRO A 2 60.31 0.95 -25.14
N GLU A 3 60.56 1.09 -26.43
CA GLU A 3 61.65 0.39 -27.11
C GLU A 3 62.80 1.38 -27.35
N TYR A 4 63.95 1.11 -26.73
CA TYR A 4 65.11 2.01 -26.75
C TYR A 4 66.03 1.66 -27.93
N LEU A 5 66.08 2.53 -28.94
CA LEU A 5 66.71 2.24 -30.24
C LEU A 5 68.20 2.64 -30.35
N ALA A 6 68.88 2.96 -29.25
CA ALA A 6 70.32 3.25 -29.26
C ALA A 6 71.01 2.90 -27.92
N PRO A 7 72.29 2.49 -27.94
CA PRO A 7 73.03 2.19 -26.71
C PRO A 7 73.29 3.47 -25.89
N GLY A 8 72.76 3.52 -24.66
CA GLY A 8 72.90 4.62 -23.72
C GLY A 8 72.43 4.26 -22.30
N VAL A 9 72.68 5.14 -21.33
CA VAL A 9 72.14 5.01 -19.97
C VAL A 9 70.82 5.76 -19.90
N TYR A 10 69.73 5.05 -19.62
CA TYR A 10 68.39 5.62 -19.46
C TYR A 10 67.97 5.55 -18.00
N ILE A 11 67.50 6.67 -17.46
CA ILE A 11 66.93 6.76 -16.12
C ILE A 11 65.41 6.82 -16.29
N GLU A 12 64.72 5.82 -15.76
CA GLU A 12 63.26 5.78 -15.72
C GLU A 12 62.82 6.12 -14.28
N GLU A 13 62.36 7.35 -14.07
CA GLU A 13 61.79 7.77 -12.80
C GLU A 13 60.34 7.30 -12.73
N VAL A 14 60.10 6.18 -12.05
CA VAL A 14 58.75 5.80 -11.66
C VAL A 14 58.32 6.67 -10.48
N SER A 15 57.20 7.36 -10.59
CA SER A 15 56.65 8.15 -9.48
C SER A 15 56.35 7.22 -8.30
N PHE A 16 57.11 7.32 -7.21
CA PHE A 16 56.91 6.54 -5.98
C PHE A 16 55.74 7.06 -5.13
N ARG A 17 54.68 7.59 -5.76
CA ARG A 17 53.45 7.86 -5.04
C ARG A 17 52.70 6.54 -4.98
N ALA A 18 52.87 5.80 -3.89
CA ALA A 18 51.95 4.74 -3.54
C ALA A 18 50.53 5.30 -3.72
N LYS A 19 49.67 4.60 -4.48
CA LYS A 19 48.24 4.95 -4.48
C LYS A 19 47.85 5.03 -3.01
N SER A 20 47.43 6.21 -2.55
CA SER A 20 46.87 6.34 -1.22
C SER A 20 45.80 5.27 -1.10
N ILE A 21 45.92 4.39 -0.12
CA ILE A 21 44.85 3.45 0.21
C ILE A 21 43.67 4.34 0.57
N GLU A 22 42.68 4.40 -0.33
CA GLU A 22 41.41 5.03 0.03
C GLU A 22 40.90 4.32 1.26
N GLY A 23 40.56 5.08 2.30
CA GLY A 23 39.88 4.51 3.46
C GLY A 23 38.58 3.89 2.99
N VAL A 24 38.53 2.57 2.89
CA VAL A 24 37.30 1.85 2.54
C VAL A 24 36.32 2.09 3.67
N SER A 25 35.11 2.53 3.34
CA SER A 25 34.02 2.75 4.30
C SER A 25 33.70 1.44 5.03
N THR A 26 34.23 1.25 6.23
CA THR A 26 33.94 0.09 7.10
C THR A 26 32.55 0.15 7.75
N SER A 27 31.74 1.17 7.44
CA SER A 27 30.43 1.41 8.05
C SER A 27 29.26 0.76 7.33
N THR A 28 29.51 -0.08 6.32
CA THR A 28 28.46 -0.84 5.61
C THR A 28 28.44 -2.27 6.14
N ALA A 29 27.34 -2.67 6.76
CA ALA A 29 27.13 -4.02 7.26
C ALA A 29 26.06 -4.76 6.44
N GLY A 30 26.10 -6.09 6.49
CA GLY A 30 25.06 -6.96 5.96
C GLY A 30 24.60 -7.91 7.06
N PHE A 31 23.29 -7.95 7.32
CA PHE A 31 22.69 -8.83 8.32
C PHE A 31 21.78 -9.84 7.62
N VAL A 32 21.82 -11.07 8.10
CA VAL A 32 21.03 -12.19 7.54
C VAL A 32 20.35 -12.91 8.69
N GLY A 33 19.05 -13.14 8.57
CA GLY A 33 18.28 -13.84 9.59
C GLY A 33 16.77 -13.74 9.41
N PRO A 34 16.01 -14.37 10.31
CA PRO A 34 14.56 -14.32 10.26
C PRO A 34 14.04 -12.94 10.65
N ALA A 35 12.95 -12.54 9.98
CA ALA A 35 12.20 -11.33 10.27
C ALA A 35 10.70 -11.62 10.23
N ARG A 36 9.90 -10.76 10.86
CA ARG A 36 8.44 -10.93 10.99
C ARG A 36 7.68 -10.61 9.72
N TYR A 37 8.28 -9.80 8.86
CA TYR A 37 7.69 -9.30 7.63
C TYR A 37 8.78 -8.96 6.61
N GLY A 38 8.39 -8.55 5.41
CA GLY A 38 9.31 -8.05 4.39
C GLY A 38 9.69 -9.08 3.32
N PRO A 39 10.43 -8.67 2.30
CA PRO A 39 10.78 -9.51 1.16
C PRO A 39 11.63 -10.70 1.59
N THR A 40 11.32 -11.88 1.07
CA THR A 40 12.04 -13.14 1.34
C THR A 40 13.04 -13.49 0.24
N SER A 41 12.99 -12.77 -0.87
CA SER A 41 13.90 -12.89 -2.01
C SER A 41 14.17 -11.54 -2.68
N GLY A 42 15.15 -11.54 -3.58
CA GLY A 42 15.58 -10.38 -4.36
C GLY A 42 16.67 -9.55 -3.68
N GLU A 43 16.92 -8.36 -4.23
CA GLU A 43 17.99 -7.47 -3.75
C GLU A 43 17.67 -6.93 -2.34
N PRO A 44 18.62 -7.06 -1.38
CA PRO A 44 18.51 -6.44 -0.06
C PRO A 44 18.41 -4.92 -0.14
N GLU A 45 17.48 -4.33 0.62
CA GLU A 45 17.31 -2.88 0.68
C GLU A 45 18.37 -2.23 1.58
N LEU A 46 18.87 -1.05 1.19
CA LEU A 46 19.71 -0.23 2.04
C LEU A 46 18.86 0.41 3.15
N LEU A 47 19.10 0.01 4.39
CA LEU A 47 18.55 0.61 5.58
C LEU A 47 19.53 1.66 6.15
N THR A 48 18.98 2.81 6.53
CA THR A 48 19.75 3.92 7.10
C THR A 48 19.39 4.21 8.56
N SER A 49 18.33 3.57 9.05
CA SER A 49 17.85 3.72 10.42
C SER A 49 17.18 2.43 10.92
N PHE A 50 17.03 2.31 12.23
CA PHE A 50 16.22 1.23 12.81
C PHE A 50 14.74 1.34 12.41
N ALA A 51 14.23 2.57 12.22
CA ALA A 51 12.84 2.77 11.76
C ALA A 51 12.61 2.20 10.35
N ASP A 52 13.62 2.26 9.46
CA ASP A 52 13.53 1.60 8.15
C ASP A 52 13.39 0.08 8.31
N PHE A 53 14.14 -0.51 9.24
CA PHE A 53 14.03 -1.92 9.57
C PHE A 53 12.64 -2.26 10.11
N GLU A 54 12.12 -1.50 11.08
CA GLU A 54 10.80 -1.76 11.66
C GLU A 54 9.69 -1.74 10.61
N ARG A 55 9.74 -0.76 9.70
CA ARG A 55 8.74 -0.59 8.65
C ARG A 55 8.77 -1.69 7.59
N ILE A 56 9.94 -2.21 7.22
CA ILE A 56 10.07 -3.27 6.19
C ILE A 56 9.95 -4.67 6.81
N TYR A 57 10.53 -4.89 7.99
CA TYR A 57 10.79 -6.23 8.56
C TYR A 57 10.01 -6.55 9.85
N GLY A 58 9.25 -5.61 10.41
CA GLY A 58 8.28 -5.87 11.49
C GLY A 58 8.79 -5.75 12.94
N GLY A 59 9.97 -5.17 13.15
CA GLY A 59 10.43 -4.68 14.47
C GLY A 59 10.78 -5.75 15.54
N LEU A 60 10.76 -5.34 16.81
CA LEU A 60 11.31 -6.11 17.96
C LEU A 60 10.39 -7.18 18.55
N ASP A 61 9.13 -7.23 18.14
CA ASP A 61 8.21 -8.25 18.62
C ASP A 61 8.77 -9.67 18.32
N PRO A 62 8.41 -10.68 19.13
CA PRO A 62 8.89 -12.03 18.92
C PRO A 62 8.36 -12.64 17.62
N LEU A 63 9.14 -13.57 17.07
CA LEU A 63 8.78 -14.49 15.99
C LEU A 63 8.10 -15.73 16.59
N GLU A 64 7.14 -16.29 15.88
CA GLU A 64 6.27 -17.32 16.45
C GLU A 64 6.27 -18.57 15.57
N TYR A 65 6.96 -19.61 16.05
CA TYR A 65 7.22 -20.85 15.32
C TYR A 65 6.55 -22.03 16.02
N GLY A 66 5.56 -22.65 15.39
CA GLY A 66 4.92 -23.86 15.95
C GLY A 66 4.39 -23.71 17.39
N GLY A 67 3.96 -22.49 17.77
CA GLY A 67 3.48 -22.17 19.12
C GLY A 67 4.57 -21.76 20.13
N ALA A 68 5.84 -21.68 19.71
CA ALA A 68 6.95 -21.15 20.49
C ALA A 68 7.29 -19.72 20.08
N SER A 69 7.30 -18.82 21.06
CA SER A 69 7.67 -17.41 20.90
C SER A 69 9.19 -17.25 21.06
N VAL A 70 9.87 -16.82 20.00
CA VAL A 70 11.33 -16.64 19.94
C VAL A 70 11.65 -15.15 19.80
N PRO A 71 12.58 -14.59 20.60
CA PRO A 71 13.00 -13.20 20.43
C PRO A 71 13.50 -12.95 19.00
N ASN A 72 13.13 -11.80 18.42
CA ASN A 72 13.65 -11.40 17.11
C ASN A 72 15.10 -10.90 17.23
N TYR A 73 16.03 -11.86 17.28
CA TYR A 73 17.46 -11.57 17.45
C TYR A 73 18.03 -10.70 16.32
N LEU A 74 17.51 -10.84 15.10
CA LEU A 74 17.89 -9.99 13.97
C LEU A 74 17.54 -8.53 14.29
N ALA A 75 16.30 -8.24 14.69
CA ALA A 75 15.87 -6.89 15.05
C ALA A 75 16.70 -6.29 16.19
N HIS A 76 17.02 -7.09 17.22
CA HIS A 76 17.88 -6.65 18.32
C HIS A 76 19.31 -6.30 17.84
N GLY A 77 19.89 -7.12 16.96
CA GLY A 77 21.20 -6.83 16.37
C GLY A 77 21.18 -5.56 15.53
N VAL A 78 20.14 -5.39 14.70
CA VAL A 78 20.00 -4.20 13.84
C VAL A 78 19.82 -2.93 14.67
N ARG A 79 19.02 -3.00 15.74
CA ARG A 79 18.88 -1.91 16.69
C ARG A 79 20.21 -1.53 17.31
N ALA A 80 20.95 -2.50 17.86
CA ALA A 80 22.25 -2.27 18.47
C ALA A 80 23.25 -1.67 17.46
N PHE A 81 23.26 -2.15 16.21
CA PHE A 81 24.10 -1.60 15.15
C PHE A 81 23.86 -0.10 14.93
N PHE A 82 22.60 0.34 14.83
CA PHE A 82 22.28 1.75 14.64
C PHE A 82 22.50 2.59 15.92
N GLU A 83 22.22 2.03 17.10
CA GLU A 83 22.49 2.71 18.38
C GLU A 83 23.99 2.94 18.61
N GLU A 84 24.86 2.03 18.12
CA GLU A 84 26.33 2.16 18.19
C GLU A 84 26.94 2.96 17.03
N GLY A 85 26.12 3.68 16.25
CA GLY A 85 26.59 4.61 15.22
C GLY A 85 26.78 4.02 13.82
N GLY A 86 26.28 2.81 13.56
CA GLY A 86 26.13 2.25 12.23
C GLY A 86 25.28 3.14 11.32
N ARG A 87 25.58 3.18 10.01
CA ARG A 87 24.94 4.12 9.06
C ARG A 87 24.35 3.47 7.82
N ARG A 88 24.91 2.34 7.38
CA ARG A 88 24.52 1.65 6.15
C ARG A 88 24.38 0.18 6.45
N LEU A 89 23.18 -0.35 6.32
CA LEU A 89 22.90 -1.75 6.59
C LEU A 89 22.09 -2.34 5.44
N TYR A 90 22.49 -3.51 4.98
CA TYR A 90 21.67 -4.35 4.12
C TYR A 90 21.12 -5.52 4.93
N VAL A 91 19.86 -5.88 4.72
CA VAL A 91 19.22 -7.00 5.42
C VAL A 91 18.66 -7.99 4.42
N SER A 92 19.04 -9.26 4.57
CA SER A 92 18.41 -10.38 3.89
C SER A 92 17.56 -11.16 4.88
N ARG A 93 16.25 -11.17 4.67
CA ARG A 93 15.34 -12.00 5.45
C ARG A 93 15.50 -13.46 5.04
N VAL A 94 15.50 -14.34 6.01
CA VAL A 94 15.52 -15.80 5.82
C VAL A 94 14.24 -16.39 6.39
N GLU A 95 13.60 -17.28 5.63
CA GLU A 95 12.45 -18.07 6.04
C GLU A 95 12.62 -19.53 5.58
N ALA A 96 11.87 -20.46 6.19
CA ALA A 96 11.88 -21.88 5.83
C ALA A 96 11.03 -22.21 4.59
N GLY A 97 10.36 -21.21 4.00
CA GLY A 97 9.52 -21.34 2.79
C GLY A 97 8.08 -21.80 3.04
N ASP A 98 7.65 -21.89 4.30
CA ASP A 98 6.30 -22.26 4.73
C ASP A 98 5.56 -21.13 5.45
N GLY A 99 6.13 -19.91 5.46
CA GLY A 99 5.45 -18.71 5.90
C GLY A 99 4.26 -18.39 5.01
N VAL A 100 3.16 -17.95 5.61
CA VAL A 100 1.92 -17.62 4.89
C VAL A 100 1.66 -16.12 4.98
N ALA A 101 1.28 -15.51 3.86
CA ALA A 101 0.80 -14.12 3.83
C ALA A 101 -0.63 -14.07 4.35
N ALA A 102 -0.93 -13.09 5.21
CA ALA A 102 -2.29 -12.90 5.68
C ALA A 102 -3.19 -12.50 4.52
N SER A 103 -4.41 -13.03 4.48
CA SER A 103 -5.42 -12.68 3.48
C SER A 103 -6.71 -12.29 4.18
N THR A 104 -7.63 -11.69 3.42
CA THR A 104 -8.96 -11.35 3.91
C THR A 104 -9.64 -12.55 4.55
N ASP A 105 -9.89 -12.41 5.85
CA ASP A 105 -10.68 -13.32 6.65
C ASP A 105 -11.83 -12.50 7.26
N ASN A 106 -13.01 -12.67 6.69
CA ASN A 106 -14.19 -11.89 7.09
C ASN A 106 -14.92 -12.52 8.29
N GLN A 107 -14.37 -13.60 8.86
CA GLN A 107 -14.93 -14.25 10.03
C GLN A 107 -14.87 -13.27 11.22
N ASP A 108 -15.98 -13.16 11.95
CA ASP A 108 -16.17 -12.29 13.12
C ASP A 108 -16.33 -10.77 12.84
N ILE A 109 -16.64 -10.35 11.61
CA ILE A 109 -17.10 -8.98 11.33
C ILE A 109 -18.64 -8.94 11.31
N ASP A 110 -19.24 -8.02 12.06
CA ASP A 110 -20.72 -7.89 12.16
C ASP A 110 -21.39 -7.58 10.79
N SER A 111 -20.68 -6.87 9.91
CA SER A 111 -21.06 -6.65 8.49
C SER A 111 -19.87 -6.97 7.57
N PRO A 112 -19.72 -8.23 7.11
CA PRO A 112 -18.58 -8.64 6.32
C PRO A 112 -18.52 -7.88 4.98
N PRO A 113 -17.33 -7.55 4.48
CA PRO A 113 -17.18 -6.88 3.20
C PRO A 113 -17.71 -7.73 2.02
N PRO A 114 -17.99 -7.10 0.86
CA PRO A 114 -18.37 -7.83 -0.35
C PRO A 114 -17.27 -8.80 -0.81
N ASP A 115 -17.68 -9.95 -1.35
CA ASP A 115 -16.79 -11.04 -1.82
C ASP A 115 -16.24 -10.80 -3.24
N GLN A 116 -15.95 -9.54 -3.57
CA GLN A 116 -15.52 -9.13 -4.92
C GLN A 116 -14.07 -8.68 -4.97
N ILE A 117 -13.42 -8.53 -3.81
CA ILE A 117 -12.06 -8.01 -3.69
C ILE A 117 -11.31 -8.85 -2.68
N ASP A 118 -10.19 -9.40 -3.12
CA ASP A 118 -9.21 -10.06 -2.27
C ASP A 118 -8.18 -9.03 -1.80
N ILE A 119 -7.92 -8.99 -0.49
CA ILE A 119 -6.86 -8.17 0.07
C ILE A 119 -5.86 -9.08 0.77
N THR A 120 -4.62 -9.07 0.29
CA THR A 120 -3.57 -9.96 0.78
C THR A 120 -2.37 -9.15 1.24
N ALA A 121 -1.81 -9.50 2.40
CA ALA A 121 -0.58 -8.92 2.90
C ALA A 121 0.54 -9.15 1.88
N ARG A 122 1.37 -8.14 1.65
CA ARG A 122 2.40 -8.18 0.61
C ARG A 122 3.46 -9.27 0.82
N PHE A 123 3.77 -9.58 2.06
CA PHE A 123 4.79 -10.57 2.43
C PHE A 123 4.24 -11.59 3.42
N PRO A 124 4.80 -12.81 3.44
CA PRO A 124 4.49 -13.79 4.46
C PRO A 124 4.93 -13.32 5.84
N GLY A 125 4.24 -13.78 6.87
CA GLY A 125 4.56 -13.47 8.26
C GLY A 125 3.36 -13.00 9.08
N ARG A 126 3.42 -13.26 10.39
CA ARG A 126 2.35 -12.90 11.32
C ARG A 126 2.18 -11.38 11.46
N ALA A 127 3.22 -10.60 11.18
CA ALA A 127 3.12 -9.14 11.12
C ALA A 127 2.33 -8.63 9.89
N GLY A 128 1.98 -9.51 8.94
CA GLY A 128 1.04 -9.24 7.87
C GLY A 128 -0.43 -9.28 8.31
N ASN A 129 -0.73 -9.82 9.50
CA ASN A 129 -2.09 -9.73 10.04
C ASN A 129 -2.39 -8.26 10.34
N MET A 130 -3.48 -7.72 9.81
CA MET A 130 -3.80 -6.30 9.95
C MET A 130 -5.30 -6.05 9.76
N ARG A 131 -5.76 -4.91 10.27
CA ARG A 131 -7.07 -4.37 9.97
C ARG A 131 -6.91 -3.21 9.00
N VAL A 132 -7.58 -3.30 7.87
CA VAL A 132 -7.61 -2.27 6.84
C VAL A 132 -9.00 -1.68 6.83
N THR A 133 -9.10 -0.38 7.07
CA THR A 133 -10.36 0.35 7.04
C THR A 133 -10.37 1.31 5.88
N PHE A 134 -11.37 1.18 5.01
CA PHE A 134 -11.66 2.12 3.94
C PHE A 134 -12.67 3.14 4.42
N LEU A 135 -12.26 4.41 4.42
CA LEU A 135 -13.06 5.54 4.84
C LEU A 135 -13.42 6.38 3.61
N PRO A 136 -14.60 6.18 3.00
CA PRO A 136 -15.06 7.05 1.93
C PRO A 136 -15.17 8.51 2.39
N ARG A 137 -14.68 9.43 1.56
CA ARG A 137 -14.87 10.87 1.71
C ARG A 137 -15.67 11.41 0.54
N VAL A 138 -16.68 12.20 0.86
CA VAL A 138 -17.52 12.90 -0.12
C VAL A 138 -17.25 14.39 -0.03
N SER A 139 -17.03 15.02 -1.19
CA SER A 139 -16.75 16.46 -1.26
C SER A 139 -18.00 17.32 -1.01
N ASP A 140 -17.82 18.64 -1.06
CA ASP A 140 -18.93 19.57 -1.26
C ASP A 140 -19.58 19.38 -2.64
N ASN A 141 -20.78 19.95 -2.84
CA ASN A 141 -21.44 19.95 -4.14
C ASN A 141 -20.60 20.69 -5.19
N LEU A 142 -20.34 20.02 -6.31
CA LEU A 142 -19.57 20.47 -7.45
C LEU A 142 -20.46 20.92 -8.62
N LEU A 143 -21.75 20.54 -8.61
CA LEU A 143 -22.73 20.95 -9.60
C LEU A 143 -23.20 22.38 -9.31
N THR A 144 -23.14 23.23 -10.34
CA THR A 144 -23.52 24.64 -10.25
C THR A 144 -24.06 25.13 -11.58
N SER A 145 -24.92 26.15 -11.56
CA SER A 145 -25.34 26.85 -12.77
C SER A 145 -24.34 27.94 -13.14
N ASP A 146 -24.02 28.04 -14.43
CA ASP A 146 -23.30 29.18 -14.97
C ASP A 146 -24.15 30.45 -14.78
N PRO A 147 -23.62 31.53 -14.16
CA PRO A 147 -24.41 32.72 -13.84
C PRO A 147 -24.84 33.53 -15.06
N VAL A 148 -24.27 33.27 -16.24
CA VAL A 148 -24.56 33.97 -17.49
C VAL A 148 -25.46 33.15 -18.39
N THR A 149 -25.16 31.86 -18.58
CA THR A 149 -25.90 30.99 -19.51
C THR A 149 -26.97 30.15 -18.85
N SER A 150 -27.03 30.15 -17.50
CA SER A 150 -27.89 29.27 -16.70
C SER A 150 -27.73 27.78 -17.03
N THR A 151 -26.62 27.40 -17.67
CA THR A 151 -26.33 26.01 -18.02
C THR A 151 -25.69 25.30 -16.83
N ALA A 152 -26.04 24.04 -16.61
CA ALA A 152 -25.39 23.23 -15.59
C ALA A 152 -23.91 23.01 -15.92
N THR A 153 -23.06 23.16 -14.92
CA THR A 153 -21.61 22.95 -15.01
C THR A 153 -21.13 22.23 -13.76
N ILE A 154 -20.13 21.36 -13.90
CA ILE A 154 -19.47 20.73 -12.75
C ILE A 154 -18.06 21.28 -12.66
N LYS A 155 -17.72 21.82 -11.48
CA LYS A 155 -16.40 22.40 -11.23
C LYS A 155 -15.50 21.36 -10.55
N ARG A 156 -14.18 21.48 -10.78
CA ARG A 156 -13.14 20.69 -10.08
C ARG A 156 -13.26 19.17 -10.27
N ILE A 157 -13.71 18.75 -11.45
CA ILE A 157 -13.65 17.35 -11.88
C ILE A 157 -12.58 17.17 -12.95
N GLN A 158 -12.04 15.97 -13.01
CA GLN A 158 -11.14 15.50 -14.06
C GLN A 158 -11.60 14.13 -14.55
N GLN A 159 -11.09 13.74 -15.72
CA GLN A 159 -11.33 12.40 -16.26
C GLN A 159 -10.88 11.33 -15.24
N HIS A 160 -11.67 10.27 -15.10
CA HIS A 160 -11.47 9.17 -14.14
C HIS A 160 -11.73 9.53 -12.66
N ASP A 161 -12.37 10.65 -12.38
CA ASP A 161 -12.97 10.88 -11.07
C ASP A 161 -14.25 10.04 -10.94
N THR A 162 -14.49 9.49 -9.74
CA THR A 162 -15.75 8.82 -9.40
C THR A 162 -16.60 9.78 -8.57
N VAL A 163 -17.84 10.01 -8.99
CA VAL A 163 -18.75 10.99 -8.37
C VAL A 163 -20.06 10.34 -7.94
N LEU A 164 -20.64 10.87 -6.87
CA LEU A 164 -21.99 10.59 -6.42
C LEU A 164 -22.90 11.69 -6.95
N VAL A 165 -23.92 11.30 -7.72
CA VAL A 165 -25.03 12.17 -8.09
C VAL A 165 -26.19 11.87 -7.14
N MET A 166 -26.66 12.89 -6.44
CA MET A 166 -27.75 12.74 -5.47
C MET A 166 -28.93 13.63 -5.83
N ASP A 167 -30.12 13.14 -5.52
CA ASP A 167 -31.34 13.96 -5.50
C ASP A 167 -31.47 14.65 -4.13
N THR A 168 -31.93 15.90 -4.13
CA THR A 168 -32.23 16.68 -2.92
C THR A 168 -33.54 16.27 -2.25
N ALA A 169 -34.33 15.39 -2.88
CA ALA A 169 -35.52 14.78 -2.31
C ALA A 169 -35.20 13.96 -1.05
N SER A 170 -36.20 13.79 -0.19
CA SER A 170 -36.08 13.01 1.05
C SER A 170 -36.93 11.72 0.94
N PRO A 171 -36.34 10.52 1.09
CA PRO A 171 -34.93 10.27 1.37
C PRO A 171 -34.03 10.51 0.14
N PRO A 172 -32.78 10.96 0.35
CA PRO A 172 -31.86 11.18 -0.75
C PRO A 172 -31.48 9.83 -1.38
N THR A 173 -31.56 9.76 -2.71
CA THR A 173 -31.00 8.67 -3.50
C THR A 173 -29.65 9.10 -4.05
N ALA A 174 -28.71 8.17 -4.15
CA ALA A 174 -27.39 8.41 -4.70
C ALA A 174 -27.06 7.36 -5.74
N VAL A 175 -26.50 7.82 -6.87
CA VAL A 175 -26.03 6.94 -7.94
C VAL A 175 -24.58 7.30 -8.23
N LEU A 176 -23.73 6.28 -8.37
CA LEU A 176 -22.33 6.44 -8.73
C LEU A 176 -22.21 6.70 -10.24
N TYR A 177 -21.26 7.55 -10.61
CA TYR A 177 -20.86 7.81 -11.99
C TYR A 177 -19.34 7.93 -12.05
N ASP A 178 -18.79 7.66 -13.23
CA ASP A 178 -17.40 8.01 -13.55
C ASP A 178 -17.35 9.18 -14.53
N VAL A 179 -16.41 10.09 -14.31
CA VAL A 179 -16.18 11.23 -15.20
C VAL A 179 -15.40 10.76 -16.43
N VAL A 180 -16.02 10.86 -17.60
CA VAL A 180 -15.44 10.48 -18.88
C VAL A 180 -15.35 11.66 -19.82
N ARG A 181 -14.58 11.51 -20.90
CA ARG A 181 -14.59 12.46 -22.02
C ARG A 181 -15.64 12.04 -23.04
N ASP A 182 -16.46 13.00 -23.45
CA ASP A 182 -17.34 12.89 -24.61
C ASP A 182 -16.97 13.99 -25.61
N GLY A 183 -16.18 13.63 -26.62
CA GLY A 183 -15.54 14.60 -27.51
C GLY A 183 -14.53 15.50 -26.77
N ASP A 184 -14.75 16.81 -26.83
CA ASP A 184 -13.92 17.83 -26.16
C ASP A 184 -14.39 18.13 -24.72
N ASP A 185 -15.60 17.70 -24.37
CA ASP A 185 -16.23 17.98 -23.08
C ASP A 185 -16.14 16.79 -22.12
N LEU A 186 -16.39 17.06 -20.83
CA LEU A 186 -16.57 16.03 -19.82
C LEU A 186 -18.04 15.65 -19.71
N ALA A 187 -18.29 14.38 -19.44
CA ALA A 187 -19.61 13.81 -19.22
C ALA A 187 -19.56 12.81 -18.05
N LEU A 188 -20.73 12.41 -17.55
CA LEU A 188 -20.84 11.43 -16.49
C LEU A 188 -21.31 10.09 -17.07
N GLN A 189 -20.58 9.02 -16.81
CA GLN A 189 -20.92 7.67 -17.26
C GLN A 189 -21.54 6.88 -16.10
N GLN A 190 -22.74 6.32 -16.32
CA GLN A 190 -23.39 5.41 -15.40
C GLN A 190 -22.71 4.03 -15.40
N PRO A 191 -22.84 3.27 -14.30
CA PRO A 191 -22.59 1.84 -14.30
C PRO A 191 -23.36 1.16 -15.45
N GLY A 192 -22.68 0.33 -16.24
CA GLY A 192 -23.25 -0.26 -17.45
C GLY A 192 -23.10 0.57 -18.74
N GLY A 193 -22.53 1.78 -18.64
CA GLY A 193 -21.88 2.46 -19.76
C GLY A 193 -22.65 3.58 -20.45
N SER A 194 -23.88 3.91 -20.01
CA SER A 194 -24.63 5.07 -20.52
C SER A 194 -23.91 6.37 -20.17
N ILE A 195 -23.81 7.30 -21.12
CA ILE A 195 -23.14 8.60 -20.92
C ILE A 195 -24.18 9.71 -20.89
N ASP A 196 -24.18 10.47 -19.81
CA ASP A 196 -25.05 11.62 -19.59
C ASP A 196 -24.22 12.92 -19.65
N PRO A 197 -24.56 13.86 -20.56
CA PRO A 197 -23.84 15.13 -20.66
C PRO A 197 -24.08 15.97 -19.41
N ILE A 198 -23.12 16.80 -19.00
CA ILE A 198 -23.25 17.63 -17.78
C ILE A 198 -24.51 18.52 -17.81
N SER A 199 -24.91 18.96 -18.99
CA SER A 199 -26.11 19.78 -19.17
C SER A 199 -27.43 19.08 -18.85
N SER A 200 -27.48 17.75 -18.71
CA SER A 200 -28.70 17.01 -18.35
C SER A 200 -29.00 17.02 -16.85
N PHE A 201 -28.05 17.44 -16.02
CA PHE A 201 -28.22 17.50 -14.56
C PHE A 201 -28.81 18.85 -14.14
N ASP A 202 -29.68 18.84 -13.14
CA ASP A 202 -30.39 20.02 -12.64
C ASP A 202 -29.78 20.51 -11.31
N PRO A 203 -29.06 21.66 -11.28
CA PRO A 203 -28.44 22.18 -10.06
C PRO A 203 -29.43 22.58 -8.95
N ASP A 204 -30.72 22.75 -9.26
CA ASP A 204 -31.74 23.12 -8.26
C ASP A 204 -32.27 21.90 -7.50
N THR A 205 -32.21 20.72 -8.10
CA THR A 205 -32.78 19.47 -7.54
C THR A 205 -31.73 18.39 -7.29
N GLN A 206 -30.54 18.53 -7.85
CA GLN A 206 -29.47 17.53 -7.76
C GLN A 206 -28.17 18.12 -7.21
N GLU A 207 -27.36 17.24 -6.63
CA GLU A 207 -26.00 17.53 -6.21
C GLU A 207 -25.03 16.53 -6.85
N VAL A 208 -23.84 16.98 -7.22
CA VAL A 208 -22.75 16.10 -7.67
C VAL A 208 -21.58 16.27 -6.70
N ARG A 209 -21.12 15.19 -6.09
CA ARG A 209 -20.02 15.22 -5.13
C ARG A 209 -18.94 14.21 -5.51
N LEU A 210 -17.69 14.61 -5.42
CA LEU A 210 -16.55 13.72 -5.65
C LEU A 210 -16.47 12.69 -4.51
N LEU A 211 -16.30 11.43 -4.88
CA LEU A 211 -16.08 10.32 -3.97
C LEU A 211 -14.62 9.88 -4.02
N THR A 212 -13.95 9.95 -2.88
CA THR A 212 -12.57 9.46 -2.68
C THR A 212 -12.53 8.54 -1.47
N VAL A 213 -11.40 7.88 -1.23
CA VAL A 213 -11.26 6.97 -0.09
C VAL A 213 -9.91 7.15 0.60
N ASP A 214 -9.95 7.11 1.93
CA ASP A 214 -8.75 6.92 2.72
C ASP A 214 -8.64 5.47 3.17
N VAL A 215 -7.40 5.06 3.40
CA VAL A 215 -7.05 3.75 3.88
C VAL A 215 -6.37 3.90 5.21
N ALA A 216 -7.01 3.44 6.28
CA ALA A 216 -6.41 3.33 7.60
C ALA A 216 -5.91 1.91 7.84
N ILE A 217 -4.66 1.78 8.27
CA ILE A 217 -3.98 0.50 8.46
C ILE A 217 -3.59 0.35 9.92
N GLU A 218 -4.07 -0.73 10.53
CA GLU A 218 -3.90 -1.03 11.93
C GLU A 218 -3.30 -2.42 12.10
N ARG A 219 -2.21 -2.56 12.87
CA ARG A 219 -1.54 -3.84 13.08
C ARG A 219 -1.83 -4.34 14.50
N PRO A 220 -2.09 -5.65 14.71
CA PRO A 220 -2.35 -6.20 16.02
C PRO A 220 -1.08 -6.16 16.88
N ILE A 221 -1.22 -5.63 18.08
CA ILE A 221 -0.17 -5.61 19.10
C ILE A 221 -0.18 -6.94 19.84
N THR A 222 0.87 -7.72 19.65
CA THR A 222 1.01 -8.99 20.37
C THR A 222 1.44 -8.73 21.82
N ARG A 223 0.56 -8.96 22.79
CA ARG A 223 0.92 -8.98 24.22
C ARG A 223 0.61 -10.34 24.84
N PRO A 224 1.62 -11.19 25.12
CA PRO A 224 1.39 -12.55 25.63
C PRO A 224 0.63 -12.61 26.97
N LYS A 225 0.57 -11.51 27.73
CA LYS A 225 -0.11 -11.45 29.05
C LYS A 225 -1.49 -10.77 29.04
N ARG A 226 -1.99 -10.27 27.91
CA ARG A 226 -3.32 -9.61 27.84
C ARG A 226 -4.04 -9.99 26.55
N PRO A 227 -5.12 -10.79 26.60
CA PRO A 227 -5.77 -11.35 25.42
C PRO A 227 -6.74 -10.39 24.70
N LYS A 228 -6.94 -9.15 25.17
CA LYS A 228 -7.72 -8.18 24.40
C LYS A 228 -6.90 -7.74 23.18
N GLU A 229 -7.43 -7.99 21.99
CA GLU A 229 -6.90 -7.44 20.75
C GLU A 229 -6.74 -5.93 20.90
N ARG A 230 -5.52 -5.47 20.70
CA ARG A 230 -5.17 -4.05 20.64
C ARG A 230 -4.47 -3.84 19.33
N TYR A 231 -4.80 -2.75 18.67
CA TYR A 231 -4.17 -2.37 17.43
C TYR A 231 -3.18 -1.23 17.68
N THR A 232 -2.22 -1.07 16.77
CA THR A 232 -1.40 0.13 16.68
C THR A 232 -2.27 1.35 16.42
N LEU A 233 -1.69 2.54 16.54
CA LEU A 233 -2.34 3.72 15.98
C LEU A 233 -2.53 3.52 14.46
N PRO A 234 -3.65 3.98 13.88
CA PRO A 234 -3.91 3.84 12.46
C PRO A 234 -2.92 4.68 11.65
N GLU A 235 -2.26 4.03 10.69
CA GLU A 235 -1.53 4.70 9.62
C GLU A 235 -2.52 5.03 8.51
N VAL A 236 -2.79 6.31 8.29
CA VAL A 236 -3.82 6.76 7.33
C VAL A 236 -3.16 7.27 6.06
N LEU A 237 -3.58 6.71 4.93
CA LEU A 237 -3.23 7.15 3.57
C LEU A 237 -4.47 7.75 2.93
N GLU A 238 -4.38 8.98 2.43
CA GLU A 238 -5.55 9.79 2.14
C GLU A 238 -5.81 10.02 0.64
N GLY A 239 -7.09 10.14 0.29
CA GLY A 239 -7.53 10.77 -0.97
C GLY A 239 -7.34 9.95 -2.23
N PHE A 240 -7.40 8.62 -2.16
CA PHE A 240 -7.34 7.77 -3.35
C PHE A 240 -8.62 7.86 -4.18
N SER A 241 -8.48 7.70 -5.49
CA SER A 241 -9.59 7.49 -6.42
C SER A 241 -9.87 6.00 -6.59
N PHE A 242 -11.13 5.65 -6.83
CA PHE A 242 -11.55 4.29 -7.11
C PHE A 242 -11.22 3.86 -8.53
N HIS A 243 -11.16 4.79 -9.48
CA HIS A 243 -10.98 4.44 -10.88
C HIS A 243 -9.53 3.94 -11.14
N PRO A 244 -9.35 2.77 -11.77
CA PRO A 244 -8.01 2.20 -12.06
C PRO A 244 -7.08 3.12 -12.87
N ASN A 245 -7.63 3.91 -13.80
CA ASN A 245 -6.87 4.79 -14.70
C ASN A 245 -6.63 6.20 -14.14
N HIS A 246 -7.06 6.47 -12.91
CA HIS A 246 -6.82 7.75 -12.27
C HIS A 246 -5.36 7.89 -11.79
N GLY A 247 -4.79 9.10 -11.86
CA GLY A 247 -3.39 9.33 -11.47
C GLY A 247 -3.08 9.06 -9.98
N ASN A 248 -4.10 9.09 -9.13
CA ASN A 248 -4.06 8.69 -7.72
C ASN A 248 -4.96 7.46 -7.44
N SER A 249 -4.91 6.47 -8.33
CA SER A 249 -5.73 5.25 -8.23
C SER A 249 -5.35 4.42 -7.00
N LEU A 250 -6.38 3.95 -6.28
CA LEU A 250 -6.25 3.00 -5.18
C LEU A 250 -5.62 1.68 -5.64
N THR A 251 -6.13 1.10 -6.72
CA THR A 251 -5.67 -0.21 -7.23
C THR A 251 -4.26 -0.15 -7.79
N ALA A 252 -3.86 0.98 -8.38
CA ALA A 252 -2.48 1.19 -8.83
C ALA A 252 -1.49 1.35 -7.65
N TYR A 253 -1.92 1.99 -6.54
CA TYR A 253 -1.08 2.16 -5.36
C TYR A 253 -0.91 0.85 -4.57
N PHE A 254 -2.01 0.09 -4.41
CA PHE A 254 -2.04 -1.21 -3.74
C PHE A 254 -1.95 -2.38 -4.72
N ASP A 255 -1.22 -2.22 -5.82
CA ASP A 255 -1.05 -3.26 -6.85
C ASP A 255 -0.30 -4.49 -6.28
N THR A 256 -0.62 -5.68 -6.78
CA THR A 256 0.13 -6.91 -6.49
C THR A 256 1.57 -6.81 -7.03
N ALA A 257 1.78 -6.09 -8.13
CA ALA A 257 3.07 -5.80 -8.75
C ALA A 257 3.33 -4.28 -8.90
N PRO A 258 3.68 -3.56 -7.81
CA PRO A 258 3.84 -2.11 -7.85
C PRO A 258 4.93 -1.65 -8.82
N ALA A 259 4.72 -0.48 -9.43
CA ALA A 259 5.63 0.11 -10.43
C ALA A 259 7.05 0.43 -9.89
N SER A 260 7.26 0.41 -8.57
CA SER A 260 8.58 0.64 -7.97
C SER A 260 8.86 -0.28 -6.79
N ARG A 261 10.14 -0.63 -6.61
CA ARG A 261 10.61 -1.43 -5.48
C ARG A 261 10.27 -0.78 -4.13
N ARG A 262 10.34 0.55 -4.05
CA ARG A 262 9.96 1.27 -2.83
C ARG A 262 8.51 1.04 -2.46
N LEU A 263 7.58 1.14 -3.40
CA LEU A 263 6.17 0.81 -3.12
C LEU A 263 6.01 -0.64 -2.70
N ALA A 264 6.69 -1.57 -3.39
CA ALA A 264 6.70 -2.98 -3.02
C ALA A 264 7.28 -3.27 -1.62
N LEU A 265 8.04 -2.37 -1.00
CA LEU A 265 8.58 -2.58 0.35
C LEU A 265 7.78 -1.85 1.44
N TYR A 266 7.09 -0.76 1.09
CA TYR A 266 6.47 0.14 2.07
C TYR A 266 4.94 -0.02 2.10
N VAL A 267 4.33 -0.47 1.00
CA VAL A 267 2.89 -0.73 0.93
C VAL A 267 2.62 -2.12 1.52
N PRO A 268 1.89 -2.24 2.64
CA PRO A 268 1.84 -3.47 3.44
C PRO A 268 0.87 -4.53 2.93
N PHE A 269 0.03 -4.23 1.94
CA PHE A 269 -0.87 -5.20 1.34
C PHE A 269 -1.06 -4.89 -0.15
N ALA A 270 -1.72 -5.79 -0.83
CA ALA A 270 -2.19 -5.62 -2.20
C ALA A 270 -3.69 -5.86 -2.27
N ILE A 271 -4.34 -5.19 -3.21
CA ILE A 271 -5.76 -5.36 -3.55
C ILE A 271 -5.81 -6.05 -4.91
N GLU A 272 -6.49 -7.19 -4.96
CA GLU A 272 -6.73 -7.95 -6.18
C GLU A 272 -8.25 -8.06 -6.41
N PRO A 273 -8.77 -7.48 -7.50
CA PRO A 273 -10.15 -7.71 -7.92
C PRO A 273 -10.40 -9.20 -8.17
N ALA A 274 -11.47 -9.77 -7.61
CA ALA A 274 -11.81 -11.19 -7.80
C ALA A 274 -12.17 -11.53 -9.26
N THR A 275 -12.52 -10.53 -10.07
CA THR A 275 -12.74 -10.66 -11.51
C THR A 275 -12.09 -9.50 -12.26
N ASN A 276 -11.63 -9.73 -13.50
CA ASN A 276 -11.11 -8.69 -14.40
C ASN A 276 -12.21 -7.70 -14.89
N ALA A 277 -13.26 -7.47 -14.11
CA ALA A 277 -14.45 -6.71 -14.50
C ALA A 277 -14.62 -5.40 -13.73
N LEU A 278 -13.68 -5.03 -12.84
CA LEU A 278 -13.70 -3.74 -12.14
C LEU A 278 -12.89 -2.69 -12.93
N ASP A 279 -13.40 -2.31 -14.10
CA ASP A 279 -12.73 -1.37 -15.00
C ASP A 279 -13.12 0.09 -14.73
N THR A 280 -14.23 0.30 -14.03
CA THR A 280 -14.77 1.61 -13.67
C THR A 280 -14.59 1.92 -12.19
N GLY A 281 -14.56 3.20 -11.84
CA GLY A 281 -14.44 3.60 -10.44
C GLY A 281 -15.73 3.37 -9.65
N ALA A 282 -16.89 3.46 -10.31
CA ALA A 282 -18.17 3.10 -9.71
C ALA A 282 -18.24 1.63 -9.30
N GLU A 283 -17.88 0.71 -10.20
CA GLU A 283 -17.82 -0.74 -9.90
C GLU A 283 -16.82 -1.03 -8.79
N MET A 284 -15.63 -0.41 -8.82
CA MET A 284 -14.63 -0.58 -7.77
C MET A 284 -15.11 -0.04 -6.41
N ALA A 285 -15.80 1.09 -6.38
CA ALA A 285 -16.37 1.65 -5.16
C ALA A 285 -17.44 0.73 -4.56
N GLU A 286 -18.33 0.18 -5.38
CA GLU A 286 -19.36 -0.75 -4.94
C GLU A 286 -18.75 -2.08 -4.46
N ALA A 287 -17.79 -2.63 -5.20
CA ALA A 287 -17.10 -3.87 -4.85
C ALA A 287 -16.31 -3.75 -3.53
N LEU A 288 -15.73 -2.58 -3.26
CA LEU A 288 -14.91 -2.34 -2.06
C LEU A 288 -15.72 -1.91 -0.84
N LEU A 289 -16.68 -1.02 -1.02
CA LEU A 289 -17.42 -0.44 0.10
C LEU A 289 -18.70 -1.19 0.40
N GLY A 290 -19.33 -1.82 -0.59
CA GLY A 290 -20.68 -2.34 -0.49
C GLY A 290 -21.74 -1.23 -0.55
N THR A 291 -22.96 -1.61 -0.93
CA THR A 291 -24.09 -0.68 -1.08
C THR A 291 -24.52 -0.06 0.24
N ASP A 292 -24.44 -0.80 1.35
CA ASP A 292 -24.74 -0.34 2.71
C ASP A 292 -23.86 0.83 3.15
N VAL A 293 -22.55 0.78 2.87
CA VAL A 293 -21.64 1.90 3.20
C VAL A 293 -21.91 3.09 2.27
N LEU A 294 -22.13 2.85 0.98
CA LEU A 294 -22.44 3.93 0.03
C LEU A 294 -23.74 4.67 0.39
N GLU A 295 -24.78 3.94 0.80
CA GLU A 295 -26.03 4.51 1.33
C GLU A 295 -25.82 5.23 2.66
N ALA A 296 -25.00 4.67 3.56
CA ALA A 296 -24.69 5.30 4.83
C ALA A 296 -23.93 6.61 4.64
N VAL A 297 -23.02 6.71 3.68
CA VAL A 297 -22.21 7.91 3.44
C VAL A 297 -23.05 9.12 3.04
N VAL A 298 -24.13 8.91 2.29
CA VAL A 298 -25.04 9.97 1.87
C VAL A 298 -26.16 10.26 2.89
N SER A 299 -26.40 9.32 3.81
CA SER A 299 -27.38 9.49 4.88
C SER A 299 -26.90 10.42 5.99
N THR A 300 -27.71 11.42 6.35
CA THR A 300 -27.41 12.31 7.49
C THR A 300 -27.60 11.65 8.85
N SER A 301 -28.30 10.52 8.92
CA SER A 301 -28.61 9.81 10.18
C SER A 301 -27.67 8.66 10.49
N SER A 302 -26.77 8.30 9.58
CA SER A 302 -25.81 7.22 9.79
C SER A 302 -24.66 7.64 10.72
N THR A 303 -24.13 6.65 11.41
CA THR A 303 -23.01 6.74 12.33
C THR A 303 -21.67 6.67 11.59
N ALA A 304 -20.57 7.00 12.27
CA ALA A 304 -19.24 6.86 11.69
C ALA A 304 -18.87 5.41 11.38
N GLU A 305 -19.37 4.45 12.16
CA GLU A 305 -19.10 3.01 11.97
C GLU A 305 -19.82 2.46 10.73
N GLU A 306 -21.00 2.98 10.41
CA GLU A 306 -21.74 2.62 9.19
C GLU A 306 -21.12 3.25 7.92
N ARG A 307 -20.31 4.31 8.06
CA ARG A 307 -19.68 5.04 6.94
C ARG A 307 -18.25 4.58 6.64
N GLN A 308 -17.89 3.36 7.03
CA GLN A 308 -16.58 2.79 6.76
C GLN A 308 -16.70 1.32 6.42
N ARG A 309 -15.77 0.80 5.63
CA ARG A 309 -15.64 -0.65 5.43
C ARG A 309 -14.38 -1.17 6.09
N VAL A 310 -14.50 -2.24 6.86
CA VAL A 310 -13.38 -2.88 7.55
C VAL A 310 -13.11 -4.25 6.91
N TYR A 311 -11.86 -4.45 6.50
CA TYR A 311 -11.31 -5.73 6.09
C TYR A 311 -10.32 -6.19 7.15
N ARG A 312 -10.42 -7.46 7.55
CA ARG A 312 -9.50 -8.08 8.48
C ARG A 312 -8.63 -9.07 7.69
N LEU A 313 -7.32 -8.91 7.80
CA LEU A 313 -6.34 -9.82 7.22
C LEU A 313 -5.80 -10.70 8.33
N ASP A 314 -6.04 -12.01 8.24
CA ASP A 314 -5.56 -13.01 9.18
C ASP A 314 -4.93 -14.20 8.46
N GLY A 315 -4.55 -15.24 9.20
CA GLY A 315 -3.91 -16.44 8.66
C GLY A 315 -2.43 -16.28 8.33
N GLY A 316 -1.87 -15.08 8.47
CA GLY A 316 -0.44 -14.84 8.32
C GLY A 316 0.36 -15.53 9.42
N THR A 317 1.38 -16.29 9.03
CA THR A 317 2.25 -17.05 9.94
C THR A 317 3.72 -16.83 9.63
N ASP A 318 4.57 -16.91 10.66
CA ASP A 318 6.03 -16.82 10.50
C ASP A 318 6.65 -18.14 9.97
N GLY A 319 5.83 -19.16 9.72
CA GLY A 319 6.27 -20.48 9.26
C GLY A 319 6.96 -21.30 10.35
N THR A 320 7.93 -22.11 9.93
CA THR A 320 8.84 -22.84 10.82
C THR A 320 10.16 -22.10 10.99
N LEU A 321 10.87 -22.42 12.09
CA LEU A 321 12.15 -21.82 12.39
C LEU A 321 13.17 -22.22 11.30
N PRO A 322 13.83 -21.25 10.62
CA PRO A 322 14.79 -21.58 9.56
C PRO A 322 15.98 -22.38 10.07
N GLY A 323 16.33 -23.45 9.35
CA GLY A 323 17.48 -24.30 9.59
C GLY A 323 18.73 -23.80 8.85
N ALA A 324 19.87 -24.47 9.07
CA ALA A 324 21.15 -24.06 8.47
C ALA A 324 21.15 -24.09 6.93
N SER A 325 20.33 -24.94 6.31
CA SER A 325 20.15 -25.00 4.86
C SER A 325 19.54 -23.74 4.28
N ASP A 326 18.65 -23.09 5.03
CA ASP A 326 17.88 -21.93 4.55
C ASP A 326 18.75 -20.67 4.49
N TYR A 327 19.89 -20.69 5.19
CA TYR A 327 20.94 -19.68 5.11
C TYR A 327 21.96 -19.97 4.00
N ALA A 328 21.93 -21.15 3.39
CA ALA A 328 22.78 -21.45 2.25
C ALA A 328 22.25 -20.66 1.05
N GLY A 329 22.87 -19.52 0.75
CA GLY A 329 22.47 -18.67 -0.37
C GLY A 329 22.38 -19.46 -1.68
N ASP A 330 21.43 -19.06 -2.53
CA ASP A 330 21.18 -19.78 -3.77
C ASP A 330 22.32 -19.52 -4.78
N SER A 331 22.78 -20.57 -5.45
CA SER A 331 23.94 -20.48 -6.36
C SER A 331 23.61 -19.91 -7.75
N THR A 332 22.34 -19.55 -7.98
CA THR A 332 21.74 -19.34 -9.30
C THR A 332 21.22 -17.92 -9.58
N THR A 333 21.54 -16.94 -8.73
CA THR A 333 21.24 -15.52 -9.01
C THR A 333 22.44 -14.77 -9.55
#